data_AF-A0A536EJX4-F1
#
_entry.id   AF-A0A536EJX4-F1
#
_cell.length_a   1.000
_cell.length_b   1.000
_cell.length_c   1.000
_cell.angle_alpha   90.00
_cell.angle_beta   90.00
_cell.angle_gamma   90.00
#
_symmetry.space_group_name_H-M   'P 1'
#
loop_
_entity.id
_entity.type
_entity.pdbx_description
1 polymer ?
#
loop_
_entity_poly.entity_id
_entity_poly.type
_entity_poly.pdbx_seq_one_letter_code
_entity_poly.pdbx_strand_id
1 'polypeptide(L)'
;MPRLPRAGLVLVALLAACGPAGAQTTPTATPLPTSQLQERYQAAAAAYNTAEGPVLQAENEYCAPAAPTADVMHCETALSADRQATITFDKALRALTFPPSARGVVTQLLSDDAQLETVLEQAATAPSLSAISALTPQIFQLLTTASHDAIAVRTAIGISSTSPSPA
;
A
#
# COMPACT_ATOMS: atom_id res chain seq x y z
N MET A 1 33.97 -44.13 -35.42
CA MET A 1 33.31 -44.64 -36.65
C MET A 1 31.86 -44.97 -36.33
N PRO A 2 30.89 -44.88 -37.25
CA PRO A 2 30.54 -43.71 -38.08
C PRO A 2 28.99 -43.54 -38.27
N ARG A 3 28.62 -42.48 -39.02
CA ARG A 3 27.41 -42.28 -39.87
C ARG A 3 26.13 -41.59 -39.30
N LEU A 4 26.07 -40.28 -39.60
CA LEU A 4 24.99 -39.45 -40.22
C LEU A 4 24.02 -40.23 -41.17
N PRO A 5 23.01 -39.60 -41.84
CA PRO A 5 21.99 -38.60 -41.46
C PRO A 5 20.58 -38.92 -42.08
N ARG A 6 19.57 -38.07 -41.85
CA ARG A 6 18.48 -37.75 -42.82
C ARG A 6 17.77 -36.48 -42.32
N ALA A 7 17.98 -35.31 -42.94
CA ALA A 7 17.29 -34.78 -44.14
C ALA A 7 15.77 -34.61 -43.90
N GLY A 8 15.11 -33.47 -44.13
CA GLY A 8 15.47 -32.22 -44.82
C GLY A 8 14.66 -31.03 -44.26
N LEU A 9 15.10 -29.78 -44.52
CA LEU A 9 14.55 -28.87 -45.54
C LEU A 9 13.02 -28.68 -45.36
N VAL A 10 12.51 -27.47 -45.10
CA VAL A 10 12.49 -26.35 -46.06
C VAL A 10 12.25 -25.00 -45.33
N LEU A 11 13.06 -24.01 -45.70
CA LEU A 11 12.80 -22.57 -45.53
C LEU A 11 11.47 -22.17 -46.19
N VAL A 12 10.60 -21.44 -45.48
CA VAL A 12 9.61 -20.56 -46.15
C VAL A 12 9.57 -19.20 -45.47
N ALA A 13 10.20 -18.25 -46.17
CA ALA A 13 9.85 -16.84 -46.32
C ALA A 13 9.55 -15.99 -45.07
N LEU A 14 10.58 -15.30 -44.60
CA LEU A 14 10.46 -13.96 -44.01
C LEU A 14 10.02 -12.99 -45.13
N LEU A 15 8.71 -12.78 -45.27
CA LEU A 15 8.17 -11.66 -46.01
C LEU A 15 7.89 -10.52 -45.03
N ALA A 16 8.62 -9.44 -45.24
CA ALA A 16 8.46 -8.16 -44.58
C ALA A 16 7.03 -7.65 -44.70
N ALA A 17 6.39 -7.40 -43.56
CA ALA A 17 5.30 -6.45 -43.44
C ALA A 17 5.72 -5.41 -42.40
N CYS A 18 6.52 -4.44 -42.85
CA CYS A 18 6.70 -3.17 -42.16
C CYS A 18 5.39 -2.37 -42.34
N GLY A 19 4.40 -2.68 -41.52
CA GLY A 19 3.21 -1.86 -41.36
C GLY A 19 3.56 -0.66 -40.48
N PRO A 20 3.05 0.55 -40.77
CA PRO A 20 3.28 1.70 -39.91
C PRO A 20 2.77 1.37 -38.51
N ALA A 21 3.56 1.74 -37.50
CA ALA A 21 3.24 1.60 -36.09
C ALA A 21 1.89 2.26 -35.80
N GLY A 22 0.81 1.48 -35.91
CA GLY A 22 -0.48 1.82 -35.39
C GLY A 22 -0.26 2.03 -33.89
N ALA A 23 -0.60 3.23 -33.42
CA ALA A 23 -0.61 3.55 -32.01
C ALA A 23 -1.30 2.39 -31.27
N GLN A 24 -0.50 1.58 -30.56
CA GLN A 24 -1.05 0.64 -29.61
C GLN A 24 -1.68 1.50 -28.53
N THR A 25 -2.98 1.75 -28.67
CA THR A 25 -3.80 2.23 -27.57
C THR A 25 -3.76 1.11 -26.54
N THR A 26 -2.89 1.26 -25.55
CA THR A 26 -2.92 0.43 -24.35
C THR A 26 -4.37 0.46 -23.87
N PRO A 27 -5.04 -0.70 -23.69
CA PRO A 27 -6.41 -0.72 -23.20
C PRO A 27 -6.44 0.12 -21.93
N THR A 28 -7.17 1.24 -21.97
CA THR A 28 -7.36 2.05 -20.77
C THR A 28 -8.16 1.16 -19.83
N ALA A 29 -7.57 0.78 -18.70
CA ALA A 29 -8.23 -0.06 -17.72
C ALA A 29 -9.61 0.55 -17.40
N THR A 30 -10.68 -0.19 -17.69
CA THR A 30 -12.04 0.25 -17.41
C THR A 30 -12.17 0.39 -15.89
N PRO A 31 -12.56 1.56 -15.37
CA PRO A 31 -12.81 1.73 -13.94
C PRO A 31 -13.79 0.66 -13.44
N LEU A 32 -13.54 0.12 -12.24
CA LEU A 32 -14.46 -0.81 -11.61
C LEU A 32 -15.85 -0.16 -11.48
N PRO A 33 -16.96 -0.92 -11.59
CA PRO A 33 -18.26 -0.43 -11.15
C PRO A 33 -18.17 0.12 -9.74
N THR A 34 -18.83 1.25 -9.47
CA THR A 34 -18.71 1.97 -8.20
C THR A 34 -18.93 1.06 -6.98
N SER A 35 -19.93 0.18 -7.03
CA SER A 35 -20.20 -0.77 -5.94
C SER A 35 -19.03 -1.72 -5.67
N GLN A 36 -18.37 -2.22 -6.71
CA GLN A 36 -17.21 -3.11 -6.56
C GLN A 36 -15.98 -2.37 -6.06
N LEU A 37 -15.80 -1.10 -6.47
CA LEU A 37 -14.74 -0.25 -5.93
C LEU A 37 -14.94 0.00 -4.43
N GLN A 38 -16.16 0.35 -4.03
CA GLN A 38 -16.54 0.59 -2.63
C GLN A 38 -16.32 -0.67 -1.78
N GLU A 39 -16.79 -1.82 -2.24
CA GLU A 39 -16.62 -3.10 -1.54
C GLU A 39 -15.14 -3.43 -1.32
N ARG A 40 -14.31 -3.30 -2.36
CA ARG A 40 -12.87 -3.61 -2.26
C ARG A 40 -12.13 -2.61 -1.38
N TYR A 41 -12.47 -1.32 -1.45
CA TYR A 41 -11.91 -0.32 -0.55
C TYR A 41 -12.27 -0.62 0.91
N GLN A 42 -13.55 -0.93 1.19
CA GLN A 42 -14.00 -1.28 2.54
C GLN A 42 -13.34 -2.56 3.06
N ALA A 43 -13.13 -3.56 2.20
CA ALA A 43 -12.40 -4.77 2.58
C ALA A 43 -10.94 -4.46 2.96
N ALA A 44 -10.26 -3.59 2.21
CA ALA A 44 -8.91 -3.14 2.53
C ALA A 44 -8.86 -2.39 3.86
N ALA A 45 -9.78 -1.42 4.06
CA ALA A 45 -9.88 -0.66 5.31
C ALA A 45 -10.21 -1.56 6.51
N ALA A 46 -11.09 -2.55 6.35
CA ALA A 46 -11.44 -3.49 7.41
C ALA A 46 -10.24 -4.38 7.80
N ALA A 47 -9.45 -4.82 6.82
CA ALA A 47 -8.23 -5.58 7.07
C ALA A 47 -7.19 -4.74 7.84
N TYR A 48 -6.98 -3.49 7.43
CA TYR A 48 -6.12 -2.54 8.15
C TYR A 48 -6.59 -2.38 9.60
N ASN A 49 -7.85 -2.00 9.82
CA ASN A 49 -8.42 -1.79 11.15
C ASN A 49 -8.37 -3.03 12.07
N THR A 50 -8.41 -4.23 11.49
CA THR A 50 -8.27 -5.48 12.26
C THR A 50 -6.84 -5.67 12.77
N ALA A 51 -5.84 -5.22 12.00
CA ALA A 51 -4.44 -5.25 12.40
C ALA A 51 -4.11 -4.12 13.40
N GLU A 52 -4.70 -2.94 13.22
CA GLU A 52 -4.43 -1.74 14.04
C GLU A 52 -4.72 -1.91 15.53
N GLY A 53 -5.80 -2.62 15.90
CA GLY A 53 -6.17 -2.78 17.31
C GLY A 53 -5.05 -3.38 18.17
N PRO A 54 -4.53 -4.58 17.83
CA PRO A 54 -3.37 -5.17 18.51
C PRO A 54 -2.09 -4.34 18.40
N VAL A 55 -1.85 -3.69 17.25
CA VAL A 55 -0.67 -2.82 17.03
C VAL A 55 -0.69 -1.67 18.02
N LEU A 56 -1.77 -0.88 18.03
CA LEU A 56 -1.92 0.27 18.92
C LEU A 56 -1.85 -0.15 20.40
N GLN A 57 -2.39 -1.32 20.76
CA GLN A 57 -2.25 -1.85 22.10
C GLN A 57 -0.78 -2.08 22.46
N ALA A 58 -0.02 -2.74 21.59
CA ALA A 58 1.40 -3.03 21.82
C ALA A 58 2.23 -1.74 21.84
N GLU A 59 1.99 -0.79 20.94
CA GLU A 59 2.69 0.49 20.94
C GLU A 59 2.48 1.26 22.25
N ASN A 60 1.23 1.34 22.73
CA ASN A 60 0.93 2.00 24.00
C ASN A 60 1.57 1.29 25.21
N GLU A 61 1.71 -0.03 25.16
CA GLU A 61 2.29 -0.83 26.24
C GLU A 61 3.82 -0.73 26.28
N TYR A 62 4.49 -0.82 25.12
CA TYR A 62 5.94 -1.02 25.05
C TYR A 62 6.72 0.22 24.60
N CYS A 63 6.12 1.15 23.85
CA CYS A 63 6.85 2.27 23.25
C CYS A 63 7.00 3.50 24.15
N ALA A 64 6.28 3.57 25.27
CA ALA A 64 6.34 4.71 26.18
C ALA A 64 7.59 4.65 27.09
N PRO A 65 8.62 5.52 26.93
CA PRO A 65 9.92 5.35 27.62
C PRO A 65 9.87 5.40 29.14
N ALA A 66 8.83 6.02 29.70
CA ALA A 66 8.65 6.16 31.14
C ALA A 66 7.74 5.07 31.74
N ALA A 67 7.19 4.17 30.92
CA ALA A 67 6.29 3.12 31.39
C ALA A 67 7.08 1.96 32.04
N PRO A 68 6.55 1.32 33.09
CA PRO A 68 7.17 0.12 33.68
C PRO A 68 7.27 -1.07 32.71
N THR A 69 6.40 -1.08 31.69
CA THR A 69 6.32 -2.10 30.63
C THR A 69 7.16 -1.76 29.41
N ALA A 70 7.88 -0.64 29.42
CA ALA A 70 8.61 -0.16 28.25
C ALA A 70 9.72 -1.13 27.84
N ASP A 71 9.73 -1.51 26.56
CA ASP A 71 10.70 -2.47 26.01
C ASP A 71 10.99 -2.14 24.55
N VAL A 72 12.28 -1.94 24.23
CA VAL A 72 12.72 -1.54 22.87
C VAL A 72 12.31 -2.59 21.84
N MET A 73 12.58 -3.88 22.10
CA MET A 73 12.34 -4.93 21.10
C MET A 73 10.85 -5.15 20.84
N HIS A 74 10.02 -5.10 21.88
CA HIS A 74 8.57 -5.21 21.71
C HIS A 74 7.99 -3.97 21.01
N CYS A 75 8.51 -2.79 21.31
CA CYS A 75 8.14 -1.57 20.59
C CYS A 75 8.53 -1.63 19.11
N GLU A 76 9.76 -2.03 18.78
CA GLU A 76 10.23 -2.23 17.40
C GLU A 76 9.34 -3.24 16.64
N THR A 77 8.92 -4.31 17.32
CA THR A 77 8.01 -5.31 16.77
C THR A 77 6.64 -4.72 16.47
N ALA A 78 6.10 -3.90 17.37
CA ALA A 78 4.82 -3.23 17.17
C ALA A 78 4.87 -2.24 15.99
N LEU A 79 5.90 -1.39 15.93
CA LEU A 79 6.11 -0.44 14.83
C LEU A 79 6.34 -1.13 13.48
N SER A 80 7.02 -2.28 13.49
CA SER A 80 7.17 -3.11 12.27
C SER A 80 5.84 -3.69 11.80
N ALA A 81 4.96 -4.05 12.74
CA ALA A 81 3.63 -4.55 12.44
C ALA A 81 2.70 -3.44 11.91
N ASP A 82 2.76 -2.24 12.49
CA ASP A 82 2.08 -1.03 11.96
C ASP A 82 2.49 -0.81 10.50
N ARG A 83 3.80 -0.71 10.24
CA ARG A 83 4.33 -0.53 8.89
C ARG A 83 3.82 -1.59 7.91
N GLN A 84 3.77 -2.85 8.34
CA GLN A 84 3.29 -3.93 7.49
C GLN A 84 1.78 -3.85 7.23
N ALA A 85 0.99 -3.32 8.17
CA ALA A 85 -0.42 -3.02 7.98
C ALA A 85 -0.60 -1.90 6.94
N THR A 86 0.16 -0.80 7.05
CA THR A 86 0.17 0.31 6.07
C THR A 86 0.49 -0.21 4.66
N ILE A 87 1.60 -0.94 4.49
CA ILE A 87 2.02 -1.53 3.20
C ILE A 87 0.91 -2.41 2.59
N THR A 88 0.22 -3.18 3.43
CA THR A 88 -0.83 -4.08 2.98
C THR A 88 -2.04 -3.30 2.46
N PHE A 89 -2.44 -2.25 3.17
CA PHE A 89 -3.49 -1.34 2.74
C PHE A 89 -3.11 -0.63 1.43
N ASP A 90 -1.90 -0.08 1.37
CA ASP A 90 -1.31 0.60 0.21
C ASP A 90 -1.35 -0.28 -1.05
N LYS A 91 -0.91 -1.53 -0.91
CA LYS A 91 -0.93 -2.51 -1.99
C LYS A 91 -2.35 -2.80 -2.47
N ALA A 92 -3.31 -2.89 -1.54
CA ALA A 92 -4.70 -3.09 -1.90
C ALA A 92 -5.26 -1.88 -2.68
N LEU A 93 -4.95 -0.65 -2.25
CA LEU A 93 -5.37 0.56 -2.97
C LEU A 93 -4.75 0.64 -4.37
N ARG A 94 -3.45 0.36 -4.52
CA ARG A 94 -2.76 0.37 -5.83
C ARG A 94 -3.33 -0.67 -6.80
N ALA A 95 -3.98 -1.72 -6.30
CA ALA A 95 -4.65 -2.73 -7.13
C ALA A 95 -6.05 -2.28 -7.64
N LEU A 96 -6.55 -1.12 -7.19
CA LEU A 96 -7.86 -0.60 -7.60
C LEU A 96 -7.71 0.46 -8.68
N THR A 97 -8.62 0.43 -9.66
CA THR A 97 -8.74 1.50 -10.66
C THR A 97 -9.75 2.52 -10.18
N PHE A 98 -9.25 3.67 -9.69
CA PHE A 98 -10.09 4.75 -9.19
C PHE A 98 -10.62 5.68 -10.31
N PRO A 99 -11.84 6.23 -10.16
CA PRO A 99 -12.36 7.24 -11.06
C PRO A 99 -11.50 8.52 -11.00
N PRO A 100 -11.48 9.34 -12.06
CA PRO A 100 -10.68 10.57 -12.10
C PRO A 100 -10.90 11.50 -10.89
N SER A 101 -12.12 11.54 -10.34
CA SER A 101 -12.48 12.32 -9.15
C SER A 101 -11.74 11.91 -7.87
N ALA A 102 -11.26 10.66 -7.77
CA ALA A 102 -10.60 10.13 -6.58
C ALA A 102 -9.08 9.97 -6.74
N ARG A 103 -8.54 9.97 -7.98
CA ARG A 103 -7.12 9.65 -8.23
C ARG A 103 -6.14 10.57 -7.51
N GLY A 104 -6.41 11.88 -7.49
CA GLY A 104 -5.55 12.86 -6.84
C GLY A 104 -5.44 12.60 -5.33
N VAL A 105 -6.59 12.36 -4.68
CA VAL A 105 -6.65 12.07 -3.25
C VAL A 105 -5.99 10.73 -2.92
N VAL A 106 -6.22 9.69 -3.73
CA VAL A 106 -5.55 8.39 -3.54
C VAL A 106 -4.04 8.53 -3.71
N THR A 107 -3.58 9.34 -4.67
CA THR A 107 -2.15 9.59 -4.86
C THR A 107 -1.53 10.29 -3.67
N GLN A 108 -2.25 11.24 -3.07
CA GLN A 108 -1.81 11.91 -1.85
C GLN A 108 -1.76 10.95 -0.67
N LEU A 109 -2.82 10.17 -0.44
CA LEU A 109 -2.86 9.14 0.60
C LEU A 109 -1.65 8.18 0.50
N LEU A 110 -1.43 7.58 -0.68
CA LEU A 110 -0.30 6.69 -0.93
C LEU A 110 1.07 7.37 -0.76
N SER A 111 1.14 8.69 -0.95
CA SER A 111 2.37 9.46 -0.74
C SER A 111 2.63 9.67 0.75
N ASP A 112 1.59 9.99 1.52
CA ASP A 112 1.69 10.19 2.96
C ASP A 112 1.94 8.86 3.68
N ASP A 113 1.29 7.77 3.24
CA ASP A 113 1.55 6.41 3.70
C ASP A 113 3.00 5.98 3.40
N ALA A 114 3.55 6.29 2.22
CA ALA A 114 4.95 6.00 1.92
C ALA A 114 5.94 6.77 2.84
N GLN A 115 5.59 7.99 3.25
CA GLN A 115 6.36 8.74 4.25
C GLN A 115 6.23 8.09 5.64
N LEU A 116 5.01 7.70 6.02
CA LEU A 116 4.74 7.00 7.27
C LEU A 116 5.53 5.70 7.35
N GLU A 117 5.47 4.86 6.32
CA GLU A 117 6.24 3.61 6.22
C GLU A 117 7.74 3.81 6.43
N THR A 118 8.29 4.91 5.89
CA THR A 118 9.70 5.27 6.05
C THR A 118 10.02 5.64 7.50
N VAL A 119 9.16 6.42 8.15
CA VAL A 119 9.37 6.84 9.55
C VAL A 119 9.16 5.67 10.51
N LEU A 120 8.18 4.81 10.26
CA LEU A 120 7.96 3.58 11.02
C LEU A 120 9.15 2.63 10.90
N GLU A 121 9.77 2.51 9.71
CA GLU A 121 11.00 1.73 9.54
C GLU A 121 12.19 2.31 10.33
N GLN A 122 12.34 3.63 10.32
CA GLN A 122 13.35 4.31 11.14
C GLN A 122 13.12 4.08 12.64
N ALA A 123 11.87 4.13 13.08
CA ALA A 123 11.50 3.89 14.47
C ALA A 123 11.70 2.42 14.85
N ALA A 124 11.30 1.47 14.01
CA ALA A 124 11.46 0.03 14.23
C ALA A 124 12.92 -0.46 14.20
N THR A 125 13.86 0.40 13.79
CA THR A 125 15.30 0.10 13.79
C THR A 125 16.11 1.06 14.68
N ALA A 126 15.42 1.90 15.44
CA ALA A 126 16.05 2.89 16.29
C ALA A 126 16.66 2.24 17.54
N PRO A 127 17.86 2.65 17.97
CA PRO A 127 18.63 1.93 19.00
C PRO A 127 18.07 2.08 20.43
N SER A 128 16.98 2.82 20.64
CA SER A 128 16.43 3.11 21.96
C SER A 128 15.01 3.68 21.89
N LEU A 129 14.24 3.52 22.97
CA LEU A 129 12.92 4.14 23.14
C LEU A 129 12.97 5.68 23.07
N SER A 130 14.06 6.30 23.50
CA SER A 130 14.24 7.76 23.36
C SER A 130 14.38 8.19 21.90
N ALA A 131 15.07 7.40 21.08
CA ALA A 131 15.19 7.66 19.64
C ALA A 131 13.85 7.43 18.92
N ILE A 132 13.11 6.38 19.31
CA ILE A 132 11.74 6.14 18.84
C ILE A 132 10.83 7.31 19.20
N SER A 133 10.87 7.77 20.45
CA SER A 133 10.04 8.89 20.93
C SER A 133 10.31 10.21 20.22
N ALA A 134 11.52 10.41 19.70
CA ALA A 134 11.85 11.58 18.90
C ALA A 134 11.14 11.59 17.53
N LEU A 135 10.75 10.41 17.01
CA LEU A 135 10.03 10.24 15.75
C LEU A 135 8.50 10.28 15.92
N THR A 136 8.00 9.99 17.14
CA THR A 136 6.57 9.94 17.45
C THR A 136 5.75 11.16 16.99
N PRO A 137 6.22 12.43 17.13
CA PRO A 137 5.46 13.57 16.61
C PRO A 137 5.25 13.52 15.10
N GLN A 138 6.24 13.05 14.35
CA GLN A 138 6.15 12.92 12.90
C GLN A 138 5.21 11.77 12.51
N ILE A 139 5.28 10.64 13.22
CA ILE A 139 4.36 9.50 13.04
C ILE A 139 2.91 9.97 13.23
N PHE A 140 2.59 10.66 14.32
CA PHE A 140 1.23 11.15 14.57
C PHE A 140 0.75 12.17 13.53
N GLN A 141 1.63 13.05 13.06
CA GLN A 141 1.27 14.00 12.01
C GLN A 141 0.90 13.28 10.70
N LEU A 142 1.69 12.27 10.32
CA LEU A 142 1.46 11.49 9.10
C LEU A 142 0.19 10.65 9.21
N LEU A 143 -0.03 9.96 10.33
CA LEU A 143 -1.28 9.24 10.60
C LEU A 143 -2.52 10.16 10.50
N THR A 144 -2.43 11.36 11.08
CA THR A 144 -3.53 12.34 11.00
C THR A 144 -3.83 12.75 9.56
N THR A 145 -2.79 12.92 8.74
CA THR A 145 -2.91 13.33 7.34
C THR A 145 -3.47 12.18 6.49
N ALA A 146 -2.94 10.97 6.65
CA ALA A 146 -3.42 9.76 5.99
C ALA A 146 -4.89 9.48 6.32
N SER A 147 -5.28 9.61 7.59
CA SER A 147 -6.68 9.44 8.02
C SER A 147 -7.62 10.47 7.37
N HIS A 148 -7.21 11.74 7.29
CA HIS A 148 -7.94 12.78 6.56
C HIS A 148 -8.11 12.44 5.07
N ASP A 149 -7.05 11.96 4.43
CA ASP A 149 -7.08 11.64 3.01
C ASP A 149 -7.87 10.36 2.72
N ALA A 150 -7.83 9.37 3.60
CA ALA A 150 -8.69 8.20 3.53
C ALA A 150 -10.19 8.59 3.62
N ILE A 151 -10.56 9.58 4.44
CA ILE A 151 -11.91 10.14 4.47
C ILE A 151 -12.26 10.83 3.15
N ALA A 152 -11.32 11.58 2.58
CA ALA A 152 -11.51 12.23 1.28
C ALA A 152 -11.66 11.20 0.14
N VAL A 153 -10.90 10.09 0.15
CA VAL A 153 -11.05 8.98 -0.80
C VAL A 153 -12.45 8.37 -0.69
N ARG A 154 -12.89 8.05 0.54
CA ARG A 154 -14.24 7.51 0.80
C ARG A 154 -15.33 8.42 0.24
N THR A 155 -15.19 9.72 0.45
CA THR A 155 -16.13 10.73 -0.07
C THR A 155 -16.11 10.74 -1.59
N ALA A 156 -14.93 10.71 -2.21
CA ALA A 156 -14.77 10.72 -3.67
C ALA A 156 -15.32 9.47 -4.37
N ILE A 157 -15.39 8.33 -3.67
CA ILE A 157 -15.97 7.08 -4.18
C ILE A 157 -17.39 6.80 -3.67
N GLY A 158 -17.99 7.72 -2.92
CA GLY A 158 -19.39 7.65 -2.47
C GLY A 158 -19.67 6.66 -1.33
N ILE A 159 -18.68 6.37 -0.48
CA ILE A 159 -18.89 5.61 0.76
C ILE A 159 -19.43 6.56 1.84
N SER A 160 -20.51 6.17 2.53
CA SER A 160 -21.07 6.97 3.62
C SER A 160 -20.08 7.10 4.79
N SER A 161 -20.13 8.20 5.53
CA SER A 161 -19.28 8.44 6.71
C SER A 161 -19.48 7.43 7.84
N THR A 162 -20.58 6.67 7.83
CA THR A 162 -20.90 5.63 8.83
C THR A 162 -20.12 4.32 8.64
N SER A 163 -19.46 4.11 7.50
CA SER A 163 -18.57 2.96 7.32
C SER A 163 -17.26 3.15 8.11
N PRO A 164 -16.55 2.08 8.50
CA PRO A 164 -15.23 2.19 9.11
C PRO A 164 -14.26 2.93 8.16
N SER A 165 -13.51 3.91 8.68
CA SER A 165 -12.32 4.45 8.01
C SER A 165 -11.11 3.65 8.45
N PRO A 166 -10.05 3.54 7.63
CA PRO A 166 -8.71 3.25 8.15
C PRO A 166 -8.44 4.21 9.33
N ALA A 167 -7.95 3.67 10.45
CA ALA A 167 -7.62 4.46 11.64
C ALA A 167 -6.65 5.60 11.27
#